data_AF-A0A370LRD2-F1
#
_entry.id   AF-A0A370LRD2-F1
#
_cell.length_a   1.000
_cell.length_b   1.000
_cell.length_c   1.000
_cell.angle_alpha   90.00
_cell.angle_beta   90.00
_cell.angle_gamma   90.00
#
_symmetry.space_group_name_H-M   'P 1'
#
loop_
_entity.id
_entity.type
_entity.pdbx_description
1 polymer ?
#
loop_
_entity_poly.entity_id
_entity_poly.type
_entity_poly.pdbx_seq_one_letter_code
_entity_poly.pdbx_strand_id
1 'polypeptide(L)'
;MTKSPAFSSFRHLMDVWDEHLKLEKIKALADGNLVLFFKKDDDYFGCPEESRLVFAKLKNPDEDADEGWADEAAFLALNLSRALSDDYEEPPKKLFYKKDLDDLKMVDKEEVDKILFKNV
;
A
#
# COMPACT_ATOMS: atom_id res chain seq x y z
N MET A 1 -12.60 -31.81 -34.15
CA MET A 1 -11.46 -31.09 -33.54
C MET A 1 -11.54 -31.26 -32.04
N THR A 2 -10.49 -31.84 -31.48
CA THR A 2 -10.39 -32.38 -30.12
C THR A 2 -10.41 -31.27 -29.08
N LYS A 3 -11.44 -31.27 -28.20
CA LYS A 3 -11.39 -30.54 -26.93
C LYS A 3 -10.24 -31.11 -26.12
N SER A 4 -9.28 -30.29 -25.71
CA SER A 4 -8.24 -30.68 -24.76
C SER A 4 -8.81 -30.50 -23.34
N PRO A 5 -9.16 -31.56 -22.59
CA PRO A 5 -9.95 -31.40 -21.37
C PRO A 5 -9.16 -31.52 -20.06
N ALA A 6 -7.83 -31.64 -20.08
CA ALA A 6 -7.09 -32.11 -18.88
C ALA A 6 -6.09 -31.13 -18.26
N PHE A 7 -5.84 -29.94 -18.84
CA PHE A 7 -4.87 -28.97 -18.31
C PHE A 7 -5.50 -27.78 -17.57
N SER A 8 -6.83 -27.67 -17.56
CA SER A 8 -7.52 -26.48 -17.04
C SER A 8 -7.67 -26.45 -15.52
N SER A 9 -7.84 -27.59 -14.86
CA SER A 9 -8.05 -27.65 -13.40
C SER A 9 -6.76 -27.42 -12.62
N PHE A 10 -5.63 -27.96 -13.10
CA PHE A 10 -4.33 -27.73 -12.49
C PHE A 10 -3.86 -26.28 -12.69
N ARG A 11 -4.06 -25.72 -13.89
CA ARG A 11 -3.71 -24.32 -14.15
C ARG A 11 -4.54 -23.36 -13.30
N HIS A 12 -5.85 -23.61 -13.17
CA HIS A 12 -6.70 -22.85 -12.26
C HIS A 12 -6.23 -22.94 -10.80
N LEU A 13 -5.78 -24.12 -10.35
CA LEU A 13 -5.23 -24.28 -9.00
C LEU A 13 -3.92 -23.53 -8.81
N MET A 14 -3.07 -23.46 -9.84
CA MET A 14 -1.85 -22.64 -9.82
C MET A 14 -2.18 -21.14 -9.81
N ASP A 15 -3.15 -20.70 -10.59
CA ASP A 15 -3.58 -19.29 -10.62
C ASP A 15 -4.09 -18.85 -9.23
N VAL A 16 -4.94 -19.68 -8.59
CA VAL A 16 -5.43 -19.45 -7.22
C VAL A 16 -4.28 -19.47 -6.20
N TRP A 17 -3.30 -20.34 -6.39
CA TRP A 17 -2.13 -20.42 -5.52
C TRP A 17 -1.24 -19.17 -5.63
N ASP A 18 -1.02 -18.66 -6.84
CA ASP A 18 -0.24 -17.45 -7.08
C ASP A 18 -0.93 -16.20 -6.49
N GLU A 19 -2.26 -16.09 -6.61
CA GLU A 19 -3.06 -15.06 -5.94
C GLU A 19 -2.88 -15.11 -4.40
N HIS A 20 -2.93 -16.31 -3.82
CA HIS A 20 -2.77 -16.51 -2.37
C HIS A 20 -1.37 -16.08 -1.89
N LEU A 21 -0.30 -16.43 -2.62
CA LEU A 21 1.07 -16.02 -2.28
C LEU A 21 1.25 -14.50 -2.30
N LYS A 22 0.62 -13.80 -3.26
CA LYS A 22 0.65 -12.33 -3.33
C LYS A 22 -0.04 -11.70 -2.12
N LEU A 23 -1.20 -12.22 -1.75
CA LEU A 23 -1.94 -11.78 -0.57
C LEU A 23 -1.12 -11.96 0.71
N GLU A 24 -0.47 -13.11 0.90
CA GLU A 24 0.41 -13.34 2.05
C GLU A 24 1.60 -12.38 2.09
N LYS A 25 2.21 -12.06 0.95
CA LYS A 25 3.32 -11.09 0.87
C LYS A 25 2.88 -9.70 1.32
N ILE A 26 1.71 -9.24 0.86
CA ILE A 26 1.17 -7.92 1.22
C ILE A 26 0.76 -7.89 2.69
N LYS A 27 0.16 -8.97 3.18
CA LYS A 27 -0.19 -9.12 4.59
C LYS A 27 1.04 -9.09 5.48
N ALA A 28 2.11 -9.81 5.12
CA ALA A 28 3.38 -9.76 5.85
C ALA A 28 4.00 -8.35 5.89
N LEU A 29 3.85 -7.57 4.80
CA LEU A 29 4.29 -6.18 4.78
C LEU A 29 3.45 -5.29 5.70
N ALA A 30 2.13 -5.44 5.67
CA ALA A 30 1.19 -4.72 6.54
C ALA A 30 1.33 -5.10 8.02
N ASP A 31 1.71 -6.35 8.31
CA ASP A 31 1.93 -6.86 9.66
C ASP A 31 3.29 -6.48 10.24
N GLY A 32 4.31 -6.32 9.40
CA GLY A 32 5.67 -6.01 9.83
C GLY A 32 5.98 -4.52 9.91
N ASN A 33 6.29 -3.93 8.76
CA ASN A 33 7.06 -2.69 8.69
C ASN A 33 6.21 -1.43 8.47
N LEU A 34 4.89 -1.56 8.33
CA LEU A 34 4.00 -0.43 8.06
C LEU A 34 3.23 -0.04 9.32
N VAL A 35 3.29 1.24 9.67
CA VAL A 35 2.78 1.78 10.94
C VAL A 35 1.76 2.90 10.77
N LEU A 36 1.69 3.50 9.58
CA LEU A 36 0.71 4.53 9.23
C LEU A 36 -0.02 4.10 7.96
N PHE A 37 -1.35 4.22 7.97
CA PHE A 37 -2.20 3.86 6.85
C PHE A 37 -3.15 5.00 6.49
N PHE A 38 -3.38 5.19 5.20
CA PHE A 38 -4.31 6.21 4.71
C PHE A 38 -4.87 5.82 3.34
N LYS A 39 -6.03 6.36 3.01
CA LYS A 39 -6.61 6.36 1.68
C LYS A 39 -6.28 7.69 0.99
N LYS A 40 -5.90 7.62 -0.28
CA LYS A 40 -5.94 8.77 -1.18
C LYS A 40 -6.63 8.35 -2.47
N ASP A 41 -7.58 9.16 -2.92
CA ASP A 41 -8.42 8.84 -4.08
C ASP A 41 -9.14 7.49 -3.81
N ASP A 42 -8.84 6.45 -4.60
CA ASP A 42 -9.37 5.09 -4.43
C ASP A 42 -8.34 4.05 -3.99
N ASP A 43 -7.09 4.47 -3.76
CA ASP A 43 -6.00 3.59 -3.38
C ASP A 43 -5.71 3.67 -1.86
N TYR A 44 -5.36 2.52 -1.28
CA TYR A 44 -4.90 2.39 0.09
C TYR A 44 -3.38 2.33 0.16
N PHE A 45 -2.82 3.08 1.09
CA PHE A 45 -1.38 3.22 1.28
C PHE A 45 -0.96 2.84 2.69
N GLY A 46 0.28 2.37 2.81
CA GLY A 46 0.95 2.15 4.09
C GLY A 46 2.37 2.71 4.08
N CYS A 47 2.81 3.25 5.22
CA CYS A 47 4.11 3.88 5.41
C CYS A 47 4.91 3.24 6.55
N PRO A 48 6.25 3.13 6.40
CA PRO A 48 7.13 2.80 7.51
C PRO A 48 7.30 3.96 8.49
N GLU A 49 7.88 3.66 9.66
CA GLU A 49 8.06 4.60 10.77
C GLU A 49 8.78 5.89 10.36
N GLU A 50 9.85 5.78 9.57
CA GLU A 50 10.58 6.95 9.04
C GLU A 50 9.66 7.89 8.25
N SER A 51 8.75 7.34 7.44
CA SER A 51 7.80 8.13 6.64
C SER A 51 6.67 8.69 7.49
N ARG A 52 6.26 7.99 8.56
CA ARG A 52 5.31 8.51 9.56
C ARG A 52 5.88 9.74 10.27
N LEU A 53 7.17 9.74 10.61
CA LEU A 53 7.83 10.88 11.24
C LEU A 53 7.87 12.10 10.30
N VAL A 54 8.20 11.89 9.03
CA VAL A 54 8.17 12.97 8.03
C VAL A 54 6.74 13.50 7.83
N PHE A 55 5.74 12.62 7.74
CA PHE A 55 4.33 13.02 7.68
C PHE A 55 3.91 13.87 8.88
N ALA A 56 4.32 13.49 10.10
CA ALA A 56 4.02 14.25 11.31
C ALA A 56 4.66 15.65 11.29
N LYS A 57 5.93 15.75 10.87
CA LYS A 57 6.62 17.04 10.69
C LYS A 57 6.00 17.90 9.58
N LEU A 58 5.52 17.29 8.50
CA LEU A 58 4.83 18.03 7.44
C LEU A 58 3.48 18.61 7.91
N LYS A 59 2.76 17.90 8.80
CA LYS A 59 1.52 18.40 9.41
C LYS A 59 1.77 19.51 10.42
N ASN A 60 2.79 19.37 11.25
CA ASN A 60 3.18 20.33 12.27
C ASN A 60 4.69 20.57 12.15
N PRO A 61 5.11 21.52 11.30
CA PRO A 61 6.52 21.89 11.19
C PRO A 61 7.03 22.37 12.55
N ASP A 62 8.21 21.91 12.97
CA ASP A 62 8.87 22.41 14.17
C ASP A 62 9.40 23.83 13.92
N GLU A 63 9.60 24.59 15.01
CA GLU A 63 10.21 25.94 14.95
C GLU A 63 11.66 25.88 14.42
N ASP A 64 12.29 24.71 14.46
CA ASP A 64 13.63 24.42 13.96
C ASP A 64 13.67 24.00 12.48
N ALA A 65 12.52 23.92 11.78
CA ALA A 65 12.51 23.63 10.36
C ALA A 65 13.04 24.82 9.55
N ASP A 66 14.05 24.58 8.70
CA ASP A 66 14.54 25.58 7.75
C ASP A 66 13.38 26.16 6.92
N GLU A 67 13.41 27.47 6.66
CA GLU A 67 12.43 28.13 5.78
C GLU A 67 12.41 27.42 4.41
N GLY A 68 11.25 26.86 4.05
CA GLY A 68 11.05 26.12 2.80
C GLY A 68 11.21 24.59 2.88
N TRP A 69 11.68 24.03 4.02
CA TRP A 69 11.80 22.57 4.17
C TRP A 69 10.48 21.84 3.89
N ALA A 70 9.38 22.37 4.42
CA ALA A 70 8.07 21.73 4.30
C ALA A 70 7.51 21.72 2.86
N ASP A 71 8.02 22.57 1.97
CA ASP A 71 7.56 22.64 0.58
C ASP A 71 8.25 21.60 -0.31
N GLU A 72 9.49 21.21 0.05
CA GLU A 72 10.28 20.20 -0.66
C GLU A 72 10.22 18.82 0.00
N ALA A 73 9.92 18.75 1.29
CA ALA A 73 9.86 17.51 2.02
C ALA A 73 8.71 16.61 1.53
N ALA A 74 9.03 15.33 1.40
CA ALA A 74 8.10 14.28 1.00
C ALA A 74 8.29 13.04 1.85
N PHE A 75 7.21 12.30 2.05
CA PHE A 75 7.26 10.98 2.67
C PHE A 75 6.90 9.90 1.66
N LEU A 76 7.46 8.71 1.86
CA LEU A 76 7.27 7.56 0.99
C LEU A 76 6.12 6.70 1.52
N ALA A 77 5.21 6.29 0.63
CA ALA A 77 4.21 5.28 0.94
C ALA A 77 4.19 4.18 -0.10
N LEU A 78 3.79 2.99 0.35
CA LEU A 78 3.54 1.83 -0.49
C LEU A 78 2.06 1.79 -0.85
N ASN A 79 1.74 1.65 -2.14
CA ASN A 79 0.37 1.45 -2.61
C ASN A 79 -0.02 -0.02 -2.43
N LEU A 80 -0.79 -0.30 -1.39
CA LEU A 80 -1.21 -1.65 -1.03
C LEU A 80 -2.32 -2.16 -1.96
N SER A 81 -3.18 -1.27 -2.45
CA SER A 81 -4.23 -1.63 -3.41
C SER A 81 -3.65 -2.11 -4.73
N ARG A 82 -2.66 -1.39 -5.27
CA ARG A 82 -2.01 -1.78 -6.53
C ARG A 82 -1.07 -2.95 -6.39
N ALA A 83 -0.56 -3.22 -5.20
CA ALA A 83 0.24 -4.42 -4.93
C ALA A 83 -0.55 -5.72 -5.19
N LEU A 84 -1.88 -5.67 -5.12
CA LEU A 84 -2.75 -6.80 -5.44
C LEU A 84 -2.93 -7.02 -6.96
N SER A 85 -2.55 -6.06 -7.80
CA SER A 85 -2.63 -6.23 -9.26
C SER A 85 -1.51 -7.14 -9.76
N ASP A 86 -1.79 -7.91 -10.81
CA ASP A 86 -0.77 -8.71 -11.50
C ASP A 86 0.32 -7.88 -12.20
N ASP A 87 0.09 -6.59 -12.37
CA ASP A 87 1.03 -5.67 -13.03
C ASP A 87 2.25 -5.32 -12.18
N TYR A 88 2.27 -5.70 -10.90
CA TYR A 88 3.31 -5.30 -9.95
C TYR A 88 3.83 -6.49 -9.12
N GLU A 89 5.15 -6.71 -9.16
CA GLU A 89 5.82 -7.71 -8.31
C GLU A 89 6.03 -7.24 -6.86
N GLU A 90 6.03 -5.92 -6.64
CA GLU A 90 6.15 -5.25 -5.34
C GLU A 90 5.19 -4.06 -5.24
N PRO A 91 4.75 -3.68 -4.02
CA PRO A 91 3.89 -2.52 -3.85
C PRO A 91 4.52 -1.25 -4.45
N PRO A 92 3.83 -0.58 -5.40
CA PRO A 92 4.34 0.64 -6.00
C PRO A 92 4.60 1.71 -4.94
N LYS A 93 5.78 2.31 -5.00
CA LYS A 93 6.16 3.41 -4.10
C LYS A 93 5.64 4.74 -4.65
N LYS A 94 5.10 5.58 -3.78
CA LYS A 94 4.65 6.94 -4.11
C LYS A 94 5.14 7.94 -3.07
N LEU A 95 5.60 9.09 -3.54
CA LEU A 95 5.96 10.22 -2.69
C LEU A 95 4.74 11.12 -2.51
N PHE A 96 4.57 11.61 -1.29
CA PHE A 96 3.51 12.54 -0.90
C PHE A 96 4.14 13.77 -0.25
N TYR A 97 3.61 14.93 -0.62
CA TYR A 97 4.10 16.24 -0.20
C TYR A 97 3.08 16.93 0.70
N LYS A 98 3.46 18.07 1.26
CA LYS A 98 2.57 18.90 2.09
C LYS A 98 1.20 19.18 1.45
N LYS A 99 1.19 19.46 0.14
CA LYS A 99 -0.03 19.73 -0.64
C LYS A 99 -1.00 18.54 -0.71
N ASP A 100 -0.49 17.31 -0.55
CA ASP A 100 -1.32 16.11 -0.65
C ASP A 100 -2.01 15.81 0.69
N LEU A 101 -1.53 16.38 1.80
CA LEU A 101 -1.98 16.05 3.16
C LEU A 101 -3.47 16.27 3.40
N ASP A 102 -4.04 17.31 2.78
CA ASP A 102 -5.46 17.66 2.94
C ASP A 102 -6.38 16.61 2.30
N ASP A 103 -5.89 15.87 1.31
CA ASP A 103 -6.64 14.82 0.60
C ASP A 103 -6.43 13.43 1.22
N LEU A 104 -5.58 13.29 2.25
CA LEU A 104 -5.30 12.00 2.87
C LEU A 104 -6.31 11.69 3.97
N LYS A 105 -7.10 10.64 3.75
CA LYS A 105 -7.98 10.10 4.78
C LYS A 105 -7.24 9.04 5.58
N MET A 106 -6.89 9.34 6.82
CA MET A 106 -6.29 8.35 7.74
C MET A 106 -7.26 7.18 7.94
N VAL A 107 -6.73 5.96 7.93
CA VAL A 107 -7.50 4.74 8.19
C VAL A 107 -6.72 3.86 9.16
N ASP A 108 -7.45 3.05 9.92
CA ASP A 108 -6.82 2.07 10.80
C ASP A 108 -6.39 0.83 10.01
N LYS A 109 -5.40 0.12 10.54
CA LYS A 109 -4.95 -1.14 9.96
C LYS A 109 -6.10 -2.14 9.76
N GLU A 110 -7.02 -2.22 10.73
CA GLU A 110 -8.18 -3.10 10.63
C GLU A 110 -9.10 -2.75 9.44
N GLU A 111 -9.19 -1.46 9.06
CA GLU A 111 -9.96 -1.04 7.90
C GLU A 111 -9.25 -1.45 6.60
N VAL A 112 -7.92 -1.30 6.56
CA VAL A 112 -7.09 -1.80 5.45
C VAL A 112 -7.24 -3.31 5.31
N ASP A 113 -7.16 -4.05 6.40
CA ASP A 113 -7.27 -5.51 6.39
C ASP A 113 -8.65 -5.97 5.88
N LYS A 114 -9.71 -5.30 6.34
CA LYS A 114 -11.09 -5.57 5.87
C LYS A 114 -11.30 -5.27 4.41
N ILE A 115 -10.52 -4.38 3.80
CA ILE A 115 -10.72 -3.96 2.42
C ILE A 115 -9.84 -4.77 1.48
N LEU A 116 -8.60 -5.06 1.87
CA LEU A 116 -7.65 -5.82 1.06
C LEU A 116 -7.84 -7.35 1.19
N PHE A 117 -8.34 -7.85 2.33
CA PHE A 117 -8.38 -9.29 2.61
C PHE A 117 -9.79 -9.86 2.85
N LYS A 118 -10.86 -9.12 2.51
CA LYS A 118 -12.25 -9.53 2.81
C LYS A 118 -12.75 -10.81 2.13
N ASN A 119 -12.04 -11.31 1.12
CA ASN A 119 -12.47 -12.42 0.28
C ASN A 119 -11.46 -13.60 0.27
N VAL A 120 -10.61 -13.69 1.29
CA VAL A 120 -9.74 -14.86 1.51
C VAL A 120 -10.34 -15.76 2.58
#